data_AF-A0A423XQ03-F1
#
_entry.id   AF-A0A423XQ03-F1
#
_cell.length_a   1.000
_cell.length_b   1.000
_cell.length_c   1.000
_cell.angle_alpha   90.00
_cell.angle_beta   90.00
_cell.angle_gamma   90.00
#
_symmetry.space_group_name_H-M   'P 1'
#
loop_
_entity.id
_entity.type
_entity.pdbx_description
1 polymer ?
#
loop_
_entity_poly.entity_id
_entity_poly.type
_entity_poly.pdbx_seq_one_letter_code
_entity_poly.pdbx_strand_id
1 'polypeptide(L)'
;WQWVNVAYLVGGVILLYKRIISWQIPVAMLTLLGICSLISWGIDPTHYSQPLLQLFSGATMLGAFFIATDPVSASTTPKGRLIYGAIIGLLVWIIRVYGGYPDAVAFSV
;
A
#
# COMPACT_ATOMS: atom_id res chain seq x y z
N TRP A 1 -11.61 -11.84 -0.40
CA TRP A 1 -10.65 -10.73 -0.52
C TRP A 1 -10.10 -10.27 0.83
N GLN A 2 -10.94 -9.79 1.76
CA GLN A 2 -10.47 -9.30 3.08
C GLN A 2 -9.68 -10.35 3.87
N TRP A 3 -10.17 -11.59 3.96
CA TRP A 3 -9.46 -12.70 4.63
C TRP A 3 -8.08 -12.99 4.04
N VAL A 4 -7.94 -12.85 2.72
CA VAL A 4 -6.67 -13.06 2.01
C VAL A 4 -5.70 -11.91 2.33
N ASN A 5 -6.18 -10.67 2.35
CA ASN A 5 -5.38 -9.52 2.75
C ASN A 5 -4.96 -9.57 4.22
N VAL A 6 -5.81 -10.09 5.11
CA VAL A 6 -5.44 -10.35 6.51
C VAL A 6 -4.34 -11.41 6.59
N ALA A 7 -4.41 -12.48 5.80
CA ALA A 7 -3.33 -13.47 5.74
C ALA A 7 -2.00 -12.85 5.25
N TYR A 8 -2.03 -11.99 4.23
CA TYR A 8 -0.84 -11.26 3.78
C TYR A 8 -0.32 -10.28 4.83
N LEU A 9 -1.20 -9.59 5.55
CA LEU A 9 -0.81 -8.70 6.65
C LEU A 9 -0.11 -9.50 7.75
N VAL A 10 -0.66 -10.65 8.17
CA VAL A 10 -0.02 -11.53 9.16
C VAL A 10 1.35 -12.00 8.67
N GLY A 11 1.46 -12.43 7.41
CA GLY A 11 2.73 -12.80 6.79
C GLY A 11 3.74 -11.64 6.79
N GLY A 12 3.31 -10.44 6.41
CA GLY A 12 4.13 -9.23 6.43
C GLY A 12 4.62 -8.83 7.82
N VAL A 13 3.75 -8.95 8.83
CA VAL A 13 4.12 -8.73 10.24
C VAL A 13 5.17 -9.75 10.71
N ILE A 14 5.06 -11.02 10.30
CA ILE A 14 6.07 -12.05 10.61
C ILE A 14 7.42 -11.69 9.97
N LEU A 15 7.42 -11.20 8.72
CA LEU A 15 8.65 -10.77 8.04
C LEU A 15 9.29 -9.56 8.72
N LEU A 16 8.49 -8.61 9.20
CA LEU A 16 8.95 -7.47 9.99
C LEU A 16 9.54 -7.92 11.33
N TYR A 17 8.87 -8.85 12.02
CA TYR A 17 9.35 -9.41 13.28
C TYR A 17 10.70 -10.11 13.11
N LYS A 18 10.84 -10.88 12.03
CA LYS A 18 12.11 -11.53 11.66
C LYS A 18 13.17 -10.56 11.10
N ARG A 19 12.85 -9.27 10.99
CA ARG A 19 13.71 -8.21 10.41
C ARG A 19 14.23 -8.53 9.01
N ILE A 20 13.46 -9.30 8.23
CA ILE A 20 13.79 -9.61 6.84
C ILE A 20 13.50 -8.39 5.96
N ILE A 21 12.40 -7.69 6.25
CA ILE A 21 11.98 -6.49 5.54
C ILE A 21 12.07 -5.26 6.44
N SER A 22 12.21 -4.10 5.80
CA SER A 22 12.26 -2.79 6.44
C SER A 22 10.87 -2.22 6.64
N TRP A 23 10.54 -1.77 7.86
CA TRP A 23 9.21 -1.24 8.19
C TRP A 23 8.87 0.07 7.48
N GLN A 24 9.87 0.81 7.01
CA GLN A 24 9.68 2.12 6.39
C GLN A 24 8.82 2.04 5.12
N ILE A 25 9.02 1.03 4.27
CA ILE A 25 8.34 0.94 2.97
C ILE A 25 6.87 0.56 3.13
N PRO A 26 6.51 -0.54 3.84
CA PRO A 26 5.11 -0.92 4.02
C PRO A 26 4.32 0.16 4.75
N VAL A 27 4.91 0.76 5.79
CA VAL A 27 4.25 1.82 6.56
C VAL A 27 4.03 3.06 5.69
N ALA A 28 5.02 3.52 4.94
CA ALA A 28 4.86 4.71 4.09
C ALA A 28 3.82 4.51 2.97
N MET A 29 3.79 3.33 2.36
CA MET A 29 2.81 2.99 1.33
C MET A 29 1.38 2.95 1.89
N LEU A 30 1.18 2.26 3.01
CA LEU A 30 -0.15 2.12 3.62
C LEU A 30 -0.64 3.44 4.21
N THR A 31 0.24 4.23 4.85
CA THR A 31 -0.15 5.53 5.41
C THR A 31 -0.56 6.50 4.33
N LEU A 32 0.20 6.61 3.23
CA LEU A 32 -0.15 7.56 2.19
C LEU A 32 -1.41 7.15 1.43
N LEU A 33 -1.54 5.86 1.08
CA LEU A 33 -2.77 5.32 0.48
C LEU A 33 -3.98 5.57 1.40
N GLY A 34 -3.83 5.34 2.71
CA GLY A 34 -4.86 5.57 3.71
C GLY A 34 -5.24 7.04 3.85
N ILE A 35 -4.26 7.95 3.87
CA ILE A 35 -4.49 9.40 3.95
C ILE A 35 -5.22 9.89 2.69
N CYS A 36 -4.73 9.55 1.50
CA CYS A 36 -5.37 9.95 0.24
C CYS A 36 -6.81 9.42 0.17
N SER A 37 -7.02 8.16 0.56
CA SER A 37 -8.36 7.57 0.61
C SER A 37 -9.27 8.26 1.62
N LEU A 38 -8.78 8.57 2.83
CA LEU A 38 -9.53 9.26 3.88
C LEU A 38 -9.94 10.67 3.46
N ILE A 39 -9.05 11.41 2.81
CA ILE A 39 -9.36 12.73 2.26
C ILE A 39 -10.44 12.62 1.17
N SER A 40 -10.28 11.68 0.22
CA SER A 40 -11.29 11.50 -0.84
C SER A 40 -12.66 11.11 -0.29
N TRP A 41 -12.70 10.19 0.68
CA TRP A 41 -13.94 9.76 1.31
C TRP A 41 -14.60 10.88 2.13
N GLY A 42 -13.81 11.75 2.78
CA GLY A 42 -14.32 12.91 3.50
C GLY A 42 -14.90 14.00 2.60
N ILE A 43 -14.46 14.10 1.34
CA ILE A 43 -14.99 15.05 0.35
C ILE A 43 -16.30 14.55 -0.24
N ASP A 44 -16.36 13.28 -0.66
CA ASP A 44 -17.57 12.70 -1.22
C ASP A 44 -17.72 11.20 -0.86
N PRO A 45 -18.44 10.90 0.22
CA PRO A 45 -18.63 9.51 0.68
C PRO A 45 -19.43 8.64 -0.29
N THR A 46 -20.16 9.24 -1.25
CA THR A 46 -21.01 8.50 -2.20
C THR A 46 -20.23 8.05 -3.43
N HIS A 47 -19.21 8.82 -3.81
CA HIS A 47 -18.39 8.56 -4.99
C HIS A 47 -17.10 7.80 -4.67
N TYR A 48 -16.58 7.93 -3.44
CA TYR A 48 -15.33 7.30 -3.02
C TYR A 48 -15.55 6.16 -2.02
N SER A 49 -14.78 5.09 -2.20
CA SER A 49 -14.82 3.92 -1.31
C SER A 49 -14.26 4.25 0.08
N GLN A 50 -14.72 3.51 1.09
CA GLN A 50 -14.21 3.65 2.45
C GLN A 50 -12.69 3.37 2.52
N PRO A 51 -11.94 4.08 3.38
CA PRO A 51 -10.50 3.87 3.50
C PRO A 51 -10.07 2.46 3.87
N LEU A 52 -10.84 1.80 4.73
CA LEU A 52 -10.62 0.39 5.06
C LEU A 52 -10.77 -0.52 3.84
N LEU A 53 -11.76 -0.27 2.99
CA LEU A 53 -11.89 -1.03 1.74
C LEU A 53 -10.69 -0.78 0.83
N GLN A 54 -10.20 0.46 0.73
CA GLN A 54 -9.05 0.76 -0.12
C GLN A 54 -7.75 0.10 0.38
N LEU A 55 -7.55 -0.01 1.69
CA LEU A 55 -6.41 -0.70 2.29
C LEU A 55 -6.51 -2.22 2.20
N PHE A 56 -7.70 -2.80 2.38
CA PHE A 56 -7.93 -4.25 2.39
C PHE A 56 -8.53 -4.81 1.09
N SER A 57 -8.45 -4.05 -0.02
CA SER A 57 -8.93 -4.47 -1.34
C SER A 57 -7.80 -4.89 -2.26
N GLY A 58 -8.06 -5.92 -3.08
CA GLY A 58 -7.15 -6.38 -4.12
C GLY A 58 -5.80 -6.82 -3.57
N ALA A 59 -4.72 -6.46 -4.26
CA ALA A 59 -3.36 -6.87 -3.94
C ALA A 59 -2.57 -5.91 -3.03
N THR A 60 -3.21 -4.95 -2.34
CA THR A 60 -2.51 -3.90 -1.57
C THR A 60 -1.61 -4.45 -0.47
N MET A 61 -2.07 -5.41 0.34
CA MET A 61 -1.24 -5.98 1.42
C MET A 61 -0.12 -6.87 0.86
N LEU A 62 -0.38 -7.59 -0.23
CA LEU A 62 0.64 -8.34 -0.95
C LEU A 62 1.72 -7.40 -1.48
N GLY A 63 1.33 -6.31 -2.16
CA GLY A 63 2.25 -5.31 -2.68
C GLY A 63 3.08 -4.63 -1.60
N ALA A 64 2.44 -4.23 -0.51
CA ALA A 64 3.08 -3.51 0.58
C ALA A 64 4.16 -4.32 1.31
N PHE A 65 3.96 -5.63 1.50
CA PHE A 65 4.85 -6.46 2.33
C PHE A 65 5.73 -7.45 1.57
N PHE A 66 5.38 -7.80 0.32
CA PHE A 66 6.09 -8.85 -0.43
C PHE A 66 6.68 -8.37 -1.75
N ILE A 67 6.11 -7.35 -2.39
CA ILE A 67 6.66 -6.82 -3.66
C ILE A 67 7.52 -5.59 -3.40
N ALA A 68 6.97 -4.54 -2.79
CA ALA A 68 7.66 -3.26 -2.60
C ALA A 68 8.87 -3.33 -1.66
N THR A 69 9.02 -4.42 -0.91
CA THR A 69 10.12 -4.63 0.04
C THR A 69 11.27 -5.45 -0.55
N ASP A 70 11.34 -5.60 -1.87
CA ASP A 70 12.38 -6.35 -2.53
C ASP A 70 13.76 -5.67 -2.38
N PRO A 71 14.82 -6.40 -1.99
CA PRO A 71 16.10 -5.80 -1.62
C PRO A 71 16.90 -5.24 -2.81
N VAL A 72 16.50 -5.55 -4.05
CA VAL A 72 17.21 -5.17 -5.27
C VAL A 72 16.66 -3.86 -5.83
N SER A 73 15.33 -3.69 -5.87
CA SER A 73 14.70 -2.49 -6.43
C SER A 73 14.41 -1.42 -5.38
N ALA A 74 14.25 -1.80 -4.11
CA ALA A 74 13.96 -0.85 -3.05
C ALA A 74 15.17 0.06 -2.70
N SER A 75 14.87 1.29 -2.29
CA SER A 75 15.89 2.24 -1.87
C SER A 75 16.70 1.74 -0.66
N THR A 76 18.02 1.91 -0.73
CA THR A 76 18.95 1.48 0.33
C THR A 76 18.98 2.45 1.52
N THR A 77 18.56 3.71 1.34
CA THR A 77 18.60 4.72 2.40
C THR A 77 17.30 4.78 3.21
N PRO A 78 17.36 5.04 4.53
CA PRO A 78 16.16 5.04 5.39
C PRO A 78 15.15 6.12 4.99
N LYS A 79 15.61 7.30 4.57
CA LYS A 79 14.73 8.38 4.06
C LYS A 79 14.17 8.04 2.68
N GLY A 80 14.98 7.46 1.79
CA GLY A 80 14.55 7.04 0.46
C GLY A 80 13.47 5.96 0.52
N ARG A 81 13.52 5.04 1.49
CA ARG A 81 12.47 4.02 1.70
C ARG A 81 11.10 4.62 2.02
N LEU A 82 11.06 5.69 2.82
CA LEU A 82 9.81 6.39 3.14
C LEU A 82 9.24 7.08 1.89
N ILE A 83 10.08 7.78 1.13
CA ILE A 83 9.66 8.46 -0.09
C ILE A 83 9.20 7.44 -1.14
N TYR A 84 9.93 6.34 -1.30
CA TYR A 84 9.59 5.25 -2.22
C TYR A 84 8.22 4.65 -1.89
N GLY A 85 8.01 4.22 -0.64
CA GLY A 85 6.71 3.68 -0.22
C GLY A 85 5.57 4.70 -0.39
N ALA A 86 5.82 5.96 -0.03
CA ALA A 86 4.85 7.03 -0.22
C ALA A 86 4.46 7.19 -1.70
N ILE A 87 5.41 7.28 -2.62
CA ILE A 87 5.12 7.42 -4.07
C ILE A 87 4.27 6.24 -4.57
N ILE A 88 4.58 5.00 -4.18
CA ILE A 88 3.76 3.83 -4.52
C ILE A 88 2.34 3.99 -3.99
N GLY A 89 2.18 4.36 -2.71
CA GLY A 89 0.86 4.56 -2.09
C GLY A 89 0.02 5.62 -2.81
N LEU A 90 0.67 6.71 -3.27
CA LEU A 90 0.03 7.77 -4.04
C LEU A 90 -0.44 7.27 -5.41
N LEU A 91 0.44 6.58 -6.14
CA LEU A 91 0.14 6.04 -7.46
C LEU A 91 -0.99 5.00 -7.40
N VAL A 92 -0.98 4.13 -6.39
CA VAL A 92 -2.06 3.16 -6.16
C VAL A 92 -3.41 3.88 -5.99
N TRP A 93 -3.44 4.97 -5.22
CA TRP A 93 -4.67 5.75 -5.04
C TRP A 93 -5.12 6.41 -6.35
N ILE A 94 -4.22 7.09 -7.07
CA ILE A 94 -4.54 7.78 -8.33
C ILE A 94 -5.12 6.80 -9.35
N ILE A 95 -4.47 5.65 -9.55
CA ILE A 95 -4.90 4.68 -10.56
C ILE A 95 -6.23 4.02 -10.17
N ARG A 96 -6.47 3.76 -8.88
CA ARG A 96 -7.77 3.22 -8.43
C ARG A 96 -8.91 4.20 -8.59
N VAL A 97 -8.66 5.48 -8.39
CA VAL A 97 -9.69 6.53 -8.47
C VAL A 97 -9.95 6.98 -9.91
N TYR A 98 -8.89 7.19 -10.69
CA TYR A 98 -8.99 7.81 -12.02
C TYR A 98 -8.68 6.84 -13.17
N GLY A 99 -7.99 5.72 -12.91
CA GLY A 99 -7.47 4.82 -13.94
C GLY A 99 -8.45 3.74 -14.40
N GLY A 100 -9.59 3.57 -13.74
CA GLY A 100 -10.57 2.52 -14.10
C GLY A 100 -10.12 1.08 -13.83
N TYR A 101 -8.93 0.88 -13.26
CA TYR A 101 -8.41 -0.43 -12.86
C TYR A 101 -8.73 -0.69 -11.38
N PRO A 102 -9.42 -1.80 -11.05
CA PRO A 102 -9.72 -2.15 -9.67
C PRO A 102 -8.46 -2.48 -8.85
N ASP A 103 -7.40 -2.95 -9.50
CA ASP A 103 -6.08 -3.16 -8.90
C ASP A 103 -4.99 -2.33 -9.57
N ALA A 104 -4.29 -1.53 -8.77
CA ALA A 104 -3.27 -0.58 -9.23
C ALA A 104 -1.84 -0.95 -8.82
N VAL A 105 -1.69 -1.96 -7.96
CA VAL A 105 -0.42 -2.29 -7.30
C VAL A 105 0.65 -2.67 -8.32
N ALA A 106 0.32 -3.47 -9.34
CA ALA A 106 1.27 -3.91 -10.35
C ALA A 106 1.83 -2.78 -11.24
N PHE A 107 1.11 -1.67 -11.37
CA PHE A 107 1.54 -0.50 -12.14
C PHE A 107 2.29 0.54 -11.30
N SER A 108 2.21 0.40 -9.97
CA SER A 108 2.71 1.42 -9.04
C SER A 108 4.07 1.06 -8.43
N VAL A 109 4.47 -0.22 -8.47
CA VAL A 109 5.69 -0.76 -7.87
C VAL A 109 6.81 -0.88 -8.89
#